data_AF-A0A7S3ZZU0-F1
#
_entry.id   AF-A0A7S3ZZU0-F1
#
_cell.length_a   1.000
_cell.length_b   1.000
_cell.length_c   1.000
_cell.angle_alpha   90.00
_cell.angle_beta   90.00
_cell.angle_gamma   90.00
#
_symmetry.space_group_name_H-M   'P 1'
#
loop_
_entity.id
_entity.type
_entity.pdbx_description
1 polymer ?
#
loop_
_entity_poly.entity_id
_entity_poly.type
_entity_poly.pdbx_seq_one_letter_code
_entity_poly.pdbx_strand_id
1 'polypeptide(L)'
;AEQAKILVAEAEENNLGHKALNERFARWHTCGLCEQRHHGVVLCALGWACWKTYVGRPETDAHRLVAMSVLGNGLSAADYNEEALTVREAELAMLRRADAPEYNTLSVMSNLAIAYEALGRPEALQAKRDVYYGYLKLQGDEHQHTLNAASNYAWGLVQLERFEEAKALFRKTIPIARRVFGEGKELTLRMRWLSAEALYKADGATLDDLRE
;
A
#
# COMPACT_ATOMS: atom_id res chain seq x y z
N ALA A 1 23.62 -4.00 7.27
CA ALA A 1 24.44 -2.78 7.15
C ALA A 1 25.51 -2.96 6.08
N GLU A 2 26.46 -3.90 6.25
CA GLU A 2 27.61 -4.01 5.34
C GLU A 2 27.27 -4.52 3.94
N GLN A 3 26.41 -5.55 3.83
CA GLN A 3 25.95 -6.04 2.52
C GLN A 3 25.13 -5.01 1.74
N ALA A 4 24.35 -4.17 2.42
CA ALA A 4 23.59 -3.11 1.74
C ALA A 4 24.52 -2.01 1.20
N LYS A 5 25.59 -1.66 1.93
CA LYS A 5 26.61 -0.70 1.47
C LYS A 5 27.40 -1.25 0.28
N ILE A 6 27.80 -2.53 0.33
CA ILE A 6 28.51 -3.19 -0.76
C ILE A 6 27.66 -3.19 -2.03
N LEU A 7 26.36 -3.51 -1.92
CA LEU A 7 25.46 -3.55 -3.07
C LEU A 7 25.19 -2.18 -3.70
N VAL A 8 25.17 -1.11 -2.90
CA VAL A 8 25.00 0.27 -3.41
C VAL A 8 26.29 0.76 -4.06
N ALA A 9 27.44 0.54 -3.42
CA ALA A 9 28.74 0.88 -4.00
C ALA A 9 28.95 0.15 -5.34
N GLU A 10 28.62 -1.14 -5.41
CA GLU A 10 28.62 -1.89 -6.67
C GLU A 10 27.60 -1.34 -7.68
N ALA A 11 26.40 -0.92 -7.26
CA ALA A 11 25.38 -0.44 -8.19
C ALA A 11 25.75 0.92 -8.79
N GLU A 12 26.38 1.80 -8.00
CA GLU A 12 26.94 3.08 -8.44
C GLU A 12 28.14 2.86 -9.36
N GLU A 13 29.04 1.93 -9.00
CA GLU A 13 30.21 1.56 -9.80
C GLU A 13 29.82 0.93 -11.16
N ASN A 14 28.71 0.19 -11.20
CA ASN A 14 28.21 -0.49 -12.40
C ASN A 14 27.08 0.25 -13.13
N ASN A 15 26.75 1.48 -12.72
CA ASN A 15 25.73 2.35 -13.34
C ASN A 15 24.36 1.65 -13.57
N LEU A 16 23.91 0.86 -12.60
CA LEU A 16 22.70 0.05 -12.73
C LEU A 16 21.43 0.91 -12.61
N GLY A 17 20.52 0.81 -13.59
CA GLY A 17 19.27 1.57 -13.58
C GLY A 17 18.27 1.15 -12.50
N HIS A 18 17.26 2.00 -12.23
CA HIS A 18 16.24 1.81 -11.19
C HIS A 18 15.55 0.43 -11.21
N LYS A 19 15.34 -0.15 -12.39
CA LYS A 19 14.75 -1.49 -12.54
C LYS A 19 15.66 -2.59 -11.97
N ALA A 20 16.96 -2.53 -12.26
CA ALA A 20 17.95 -3.48 -11.76
C ALA A 20 18.16 -3.34 -10.24
N LEU A 21 18.13 -2.10 -9.73
CA LEU A 21 18.10 -1.82 -8.29
C LEU A 21 16.85 -2.43 -7.65
N ASN A 22 15.66 -2.21 -8.21
CA ASN A 22 14.42 -2.76 -7.70
C ASN A 22 14.38 -4.30 -7.72
N GLU A 23 14.84 -4.95 -8.80
CA GLU A 23 14.96 -6.43 -8.86
C GLU A 23 15.99 -6.95 -7.83
N ARG A 24 17.09 -6.23 -7.64
CA ARG A 24 18.11 -6.55 -6.62
C ARG A 24 17.66 -6.27 -5.19
N PHE A 25 16.71 -5.37 -4.95
CA PHE A 25 16.04 -5.25 -3.65
C PHE A 25 14.90 -6.26 -3.52
N ALA A 26 14.27 -6.68 -4.62
CA ALA A 26 13.22 -7.72 -4.63
C ALA A 26 13.70 -9.06 -4.06
N ARG A 27 14.96 -9.44 -4.31
CA ARG A 27 15.59 -10.63 -3.69
C ARG A 27 15.76 -10.53 -2.16
N TRP A 28 15.59 -9.35 -1.56
CA TRP A 28 15.49 -9.19 -0.10
C TRP A 28 14.06 -9.42 0.41
N HIS A 29 13.09 -9.56 -0.48
CA HIS A 29 11.71 -9.92 -0.16
C HIS A 29 11.43 -11.41 -0.38
N THR A 30 12.37 -12.19 -0.92
CA THR A 30 12.23 -13.63 -1.19
C THR A 30 13.45 -14.42 -0.73
N CYS A 31 13.25 -15.58 -0.12
CA CYS A 31 14.32 -16.47 0.29
C CYS A 31 15.06 -17.01 -0.94
N GLY A 32 16.39 -16.84 -1.01
CA GLY A 32 17.19 -17.33 -2.13
C GLY A 32 17.28 -18.86 -2.26
N LEU A 33 16.78 -19.62 -1.28
CA LEU A 33 16.78 -21.09 -1.28
C LEU A 33 15.44 -21.70 -1.68
N CYS A 34 14.32 -21.09 -1.26
CA CYS A 34 12.99 -21.62 -1.52
C CYS A 34 12.09 -20.68 -2.32
N GLU A 35 12.60 -19.51 -2.74
CA GLU A 35 11.91 -18.45 -3.50
C GLU A 35 10.63 -17.89 -2.85
N GLN A 36 10.29 -18.34 -1.64
CA GLN A 36 9.14 -17.83 -0.89
C GLN A 36 9.39 -16.43 -0.38
N ARG A 37 8.35 -15.60 -0.30
CA ARG A 37 8.47 -14.28 0.31
C ARG A 37 8.91 -14.40 1.76
N HIS A 38 9.84 -13.55 2.19
CA HIS A 38 10.25 -13.44 3.58
C HIS A 38 9.04 -13.08 4.45
N HIS A 39 8.71 -13.94 5.42
CA HIS A 39 7.62 -13.71 6.38
C HIS A 39 7.98 -12.56 7.34
N GLY A 40 6.96 -11.92 7.94
CA GLY A 40 7.03 -10.64 8.66
C GLY A 40 8.28 -10.41 9.53
N VAL A 41 8.73 -11.42 10.30
CA VAL A 41 9.92 -11.32 11.16
C VAL A 41 11.19 -10.97 10.38
N VAL A 42 11.36 -11.52 9.17
CA VAL A 42 12.53 -11.23 8.32
C VAL A 42 12.43 -9.83 7.71
N LEU A 43 11.24 -9.39 7.29
CA LEU A 43 11.02 -8.02 6.82
C LEU A 43 11.23 -6.99 7.95
N CYS A 44 10.79 -7.30 9.18
CA CYS A 44 11.09 -6.54 10.39
C CYS A 44 12.60 -6.41 10.61
N ALA A 45 13.34 -7.52 10.60
CA ALA A 45 14.77 -7.53 10.83
C ALA A 45 15.54 -6.73 9.76
N LEU A 46 15.14 -6.85 8.49
CA LEU A 46 15.69 -6.08 7.38
C LEU A 46 15.37 -4.59 7.50
N GLY A 47 14.12 -4.25 7.79
CA GLY A 47 13.68 -2.88 8.00
C GLY A 47 14.40 -2.22 9.18
N TRP A 48 14.57 -2.95 10.29
CA TRP A 48 15.30 -2.48 11.47
C TRP A 48 16.79 -2.28 11.19
N ALA A 49 17.41 -3.22 10.46
CA ALA A 49 18.80 -3.10 10.03
C ALA A 49 19.02 -1.93 9.06
N CYS A 50 18.10 -1.73 8.12
CA CYS A 50 18.10 -0.56 7.23
C CYS A 50 17.94 0.72 8.03
N TRP A 51 16.91 0.82 8.89
CA TRP A 51 16.67 1.99 9.72
C TRP A 51 17.89 2.39 10.55
N LYS A 52 18.51 1.45 11.28
CA LYS A 52 19.74 1.74 12.04
C LYS A 52 20.92 2.20 11.17
N THR A 53 20.96 1.77 9.90
CA THR A 53 22.04 2.18 8.98
C THR A 53 21.87 3.62 8.52
N TYR A 54 20.62 4.11 8.45
CA TYR A 54 20.30 5.43 7.89
C TYR A 54 19.79 6.45 8.93
N VAL A 55 19.63 6.03 10.20
CA VAL A 55 19.30 6.93 11.32
C VAL A 55 20.46 7.91 11.52
N GLY A 56 20.21 9.19 11.24
CA GLY A 56 21.22 10.27 11.26
C GLY A 56 21.49 10.93 9.91
N ARG A 57 21.04 10.35 8.78
CA ARG A 57 21.06 11.04 7.48
C ARG A 57 20.02 12.18 7.42
N PRO A 58 20.17 13.19 6.56
CA PRO A 58 19.16 14.22 6.36
C PRO A 58 17.79 13.62 6.02
N GLU A 59 16.72 14.32 6.38
CA GLU A 59 15.34 13.88 6.10
C GLU A 59 15.00 13.83 4.61
N THR A 60 15.76 14.55 3.78
CA THR A 60 15.66 14.55 2.32
C THR A 60 16.38 13.35 1.67
N ASP A 61 17.12 12.55 2.44
CA ASP A 61 17.86 11.40 1.92
C ASP A 61 16.88 10.27 1.52
N ALA A 62 16.89 9.90 0.25
CA ALA A 62 16.01 8.88 -0.31
C ALA A 62 16.21 7.50 0.35
N HIS A 63 17.40 7.16 0.82
CA HIS A 63 17.65 5.89 1.48
C HIS A 63 17.10 5.86 2.90
N ARG A 64 17.14 7.00 3.61
CA ARG A 64 16.46 7.12 4.92
C ARG A 64 14.95 6.92 4.77
N LEU A 65 14.35 7.52 3.74
CA LEU A 65 12.93 7.33 3.39
C LEU A 65 12.59 5.87 3.08
N VAL A 66 13.35 5.24 2.17
CA VAL A 66 13.14 3.82 1.81
C VAL A 66 13.30 2.92 3.03
N ALA A 67 14.29 3.17 3.90
CA ALA A 67 14.50 2.39 5.11
C ALA A 67 13.32 2.47 6.08
N MET A 68 12.74 3.67 6.27
CA MET A 68 11.52 3.83 7.08
C MET A 68 10.35 3.05 6.47
N SER A 69 10.19 3.13 5.15
CA SER A 69 9.11 2.43 4.45
C SER A 69 9.22 0.90 4.58
N VAL A 70 10.45 0.37 4.48
CA VAL A 70 10.72 -1.06 4.65
C VAL A 70 10.50 -1.49 6.10
N LEU A 71 10.92 -0.68 7.08
CA LEU A 71 10.66 -0.94 8.50
C LEU A 71 9.15 -0.99 8.80
N GLY A 72 8.40 0.02 8.36
CA GLY A 72 6.95 0.05 8.55
C GLY A 72 6.26 -1.16 7.90
N ASN A 73 6.67 -1.56 6.69
CA ASN A 73 6.12 -2.74 6.01
C ASN A 73 6.43 -4.03 6.76
N GLY A 74 7.66 -4.17 7.28
CA GLY A 74 8.04 -5.31 8.08
C GLY A 74 7.21 -5.44 9.34
N LEU A 75 7.08 -4.34 10.09
CA LEU A 75 6.31 -4.29 11.33
C LEU A 75 4.84 -4.67 11.10
N SER A 76 4.18 -4.11 10.08
CA SER A 76 2.82 -4.49 9.72
C SER A 76 2.71 -5.96 9.31
N ALA A 77 3.66 -6.48 8.54
CA ALA A 77 3.65 -7.88 8.11
C ALA A 77 3.92 -8.88 9.24
N ALA A 78 4.43 -8.41 10.38
CA ALA A 78 4.65 -9.17 11.60
C ALA A 78 3.60 -8.88 12.68
N ASP A 79 2.50 -8.21 12.31
CA ASP A 79 1.39 -7.83 13.19
C ASP A 79 1.75 -6.87 14.35
N TYR A 80 2.92 -6.23 14.29
CA TYR A 80 3.33 -5.13 15.18
C TYR A 80 2.73 -3.80 14.71
N ASN A 81 1.39 -3.72 14.75
CA ASN A 81 0.64 -2.64 14.11
C ASN A 81 0.81 -1.27 14.80
N GLU A 82 1.02 -1.23 16.12
CA GLU A 82 1.27 0.02 16.84
C GLU A 82 2.65 0.62 16.50
N GLU A 83 3.67 -0.22 16.45
CA GLU A 83 5.02 0.18 16.06
C GLU A 83 5.06 0.56 14.58
N ALA A 84 4.37 -0.20 13.72
CA ALA A 84 4.22 0.15 12.32
C ALA A 84 3.57 1.52 12.15
N LEU A 85 2.48 1.78 12.89
CA LEU A 85 1.79 3.07 12.88
C LEU A 85 2.75 4.21 13.25
N THR A 86 3.50 4.05 14.34
CA THR A 86 4.48 5.06 14.81
C THR A 86 5.52 5.37 13.73
N VAL A 87 6.08 4.34 13.08
CA VAL A 87 7.07 4.51 12.00
C VAL A 87 6.46 5.22 10.80
N ARG A 88 5.22 4.89 10.43
CA ARG A 88 4.51 5.49 9.29
C ARG A 88 4.11 6.95 9.54
N GLU A 89 3.71 7.31 10.75
CA GLU A 89 3.42 8.69 11.13
C GLU A 89 4.68 9.55 11.05
N ALA A 90 5.81 9.02 11.53
CA ALA A 90 7.11 9.67 11.41
C ALA A 90 7.55 9.81 9.94
N GLU A 91 7.34 8.78 9.11
CA GLU A 91 7.64 8.79 7.68
C GLU A 91 6.81 9.86 6.95
N LEU A 92 5.50 9.94 7.23
CA LEU A 92 4.60 10.94 6.66
C LEU A 92 5.01 12.37 7.06
N ALA A 93 5.34 12.58 8.34
CA ALA A 93 5.79 13.88 8.82
C ALA A 93 7.10 14.31 8.14
N MET A 94 8.01 13.37 7.90
CA MET A 94 9.27 13.60 7.21
C MET A 94 9.04 13.94 5.72
N LEU A 95 8.20 13.18 5.02
CA LEU A 95 7.83 13.46 3.63
C LEU A 95 7.23 14.87 3.46
N ARG A 96 6.38 15.29 4.40
CA ARG A 96 5.80 16.64 4.40
C ARG A 96 6.85 17.74 4.62
N ARG A 97 7.80 17.54 5.54
CA ARG A 97 8.89 18.50 5.77
C ARG A 97 9.85 18.59 4.59
N ALA A 98 10.08 17.48 3.91
CA ALA A 98 10.96 17.40 2.74
C ALA A 98 10.28 17.83 1.43
N ASP A 99 9.02 18.28 1.46
CA ASP A 99 8.20 18.60 0.28
C ASP A 99 8.25 17.50 -0.80
N ALA A 100 8.16 16.24 -0.34
CA ALA A 100 8.27 15.10 -1.21
C ALA A 100 7.06 15.01 -2.18
N PRO A 101 7.23 14.38 -3.36
CA PRO A 101 6.15 14.22 -4.33
C PRO A 101 4.88 13.62 -3.70
N GLU A 102 3.72 14.16 -4.08
CA GLU A 102 2.41 13.78 -3.52
C GLU A 102 2.17 12.26 -3.59
N TYR A 103 2.66 11.58 -4.63
CA TYR A 103 2.61 10.13 -4.76
C TYR A 103 3.25 9.38 -3.57
N ASN A 104 4.41 9.83 -3.07
CA ASN A 104 5.07 9.20 -1.93
C ASN A 104 4.23 9.35 -0.66
N THR A 105 3.67 10.55 -0.47
CA THR A 105 2.77 10.87 0.64
C THR A 105 1.52 10.00 0.61
N LEU A 106 0.87 9.84 -0.55
CA LEU A 106 -0.30 8.98 -0.72
C LEU A 106 0.00 7.50 -0.47
N SER A 107 1.19 7.03 -0.86
CA SER A 107 1.64 5.66 -0.58
C SER A 107 1.75 5.41 0.93
N VAL A 108 2.35 6.33 1.68
CA VAL A 108 2.45 6.22 3.15
C VAL A 108 1.09 6.35 3.81
N MET A 109 0.25 7.27 3.36
CA MET A 109 -1.13 7.41 3.85
C MET A 109 -1.97 6.15 3.61
N SER A 110 -1.78 5.46 2.48
CA SER A 110 -2.44 4.17 2.23
C SER A 110 -2.04 3.12 3.26
N ASN A 111 -0.76 3.06 3.63
CA ASN A 111 -0.27 2.12 4.65
C ASN A 111 -0.74 2.51 6.06
N LEU A 112 -0.79 3.81 6.37
CA LEU A 112 -1.40 4.30 7.61
C LEU A 112 -2.86 3.88 7.73
N ALA A 113 -3.62 3.98 6.64
CA ALA A 113 -5.02 3.59 6.63
C ALA A 113 -5.23 2.09 6.90
N ILE A 114 -4.31 1.24 6.43
CA ILE A 114 -4.28 -0.20 6.75
C ILE A 114 -3.94 -0.43 8.22
N ALA A 115 -2.95 0.28 8.76
CA ALA A 115 -2.58 0.17 10.18
C ALA A 115 -3.73 0.62 11.10
N TYR A 116 -4.42 1.73 10.76
CA TYR A 116 -5.60 2.16 11.48
C TYR A 116 -6.71 1.10 11.46
N GLU A 117 -6.95 0.46 10.31
CA GLU A 117 -7.93 -0.63 10.22
C GLU A 117 -7.55 -1.83 11.11
N ALA A 118 -6.29 -2.27 11.06
CA ALA A 118 -5.80 -3.37 11.89
C ALA A 118 -5.91 -3.09 13.40
N LEU A 119 -5.83 -1.82 13.80
CA LEU A 119 -5.99 -1.37 15.18
C LEU A 119 -7.44 -0.99 15.55
N GLY A 120 -8.41 -1.16 14.64
CA GLY A 120 -9.82 -0.80 14.87
C GLY A 120 -10.04 0.71 15.08
N ARG A 121 -9.18 1.54 14.51
CA ARG A 121 -9.18 3.00 14.70
C ARG A 121 -10.21 3.67 13.76
N PRO A 122 -11.06 4.59 14.25
CA PRO A 122 -12.10 5.23 13.44
C PRO A 122 -11.54 6.06 12.26
N GLU A 123 -10.28 6.49 12.36
CA GLU A 123 -9.57 7.25 11.32
C GLU A 123 -9.37 6.45 10.02
N ALA A 124 -9.45 5.11 10.07
CA ALA A 124 -9.14 4.22 8.95
C ALA A 124 -9.96 4.53 7.68
N LEU A 125 -11.28 4.70 7.83
CA LEU A 125 -12.15 4.93 6.68
C LEU A 125 -11.86 6.29 6.02
N GLN A 126 -11.69 7.33 6.83
CA GLN A 126 -11.41 8.68 6.33
C GLN A 126 -10.05 8.71 5.62
N ALA A 127 -9.03 8.04 6.17
CA ALA A 127 -7.73 7.91 5.52
C ALA A 127 -7.82 7.16 4.17
N LYS A 128 -8.59 6.05 4.09
CA LYS A 128 -8.82 5.32 2.82
C LYS A 128 -9.51 6.21 1.77
N ARG A 129 -10.50 7.00 2.20
CA ARG A 129 -11.21 7.96 1.35
C ARG A 129 -10.25 9.00 0.78
N ASP A 130 -9.43 9.61 1.63
CA ASP A 130 -8.49 10.66 1.22
C ASP A 130 -7.42 10.12 0.27
N VAL A 131 -6.93 8.91 0.50
CA VAL A 131 -6.00 8.21 -0.40
C VAL A 131 -6.64 7.97 -1.77
N TYR A 132 -7.89 7.50 -1.83
CA TYR A 132 -8.60 7.29 -3.09
C TYR A 132 -8.75 8.59 -3.88
N TYR A 133 -9.27 9.65 -3.26
CA TYR A 133 -9.44 10.94 -3.94
C TYR A 133 -8.11 11.60 -4.31
N GLY A 134 -7.06 11.39 -3.50
CA GLY A 134 -5.70 11.84 -3.81
C GLY A 134 -5.15 11.16 -5.07
N TYR A 135 -5.21 9.83 -5.16
CA TYR A 135 -4.78 9.12 -6.36
C TYR A 135 -5.64 9.44 -7.58
N LEU A 136 -6.95 9.58 -7.39
CA LEU A 136 -7.87 9.97 -8.46
C LEU A 136 -7.48 11.33 -9.07
N LYS A 137 -7.15 12.32 -8.23
CA LYS A 137 -6.70 13.64 -8.68
C LYS A 137 -5.31 13.58 -9.33
N LEU A 138 -4.39 12.81 -8.76
CA LEU A 138 -2.99 12.79 -9.18
C LEU A 138 -2.75 11.98 -10.46
N GLN A 139 -3.45 10.85 -10.61
CA GLN A 139 -3.17 9.84 -11.64
C GLN A 139 -4.38 9.48 -12.51
N GLY A 140 -5.58 9.99 -12.18
CA GLY A 140 -6.82 9.63 -12.87
C GLY A 140 -7.43 8.31 -12.39
N ASP A 141 -8.58 7.95 -12.95
CA ASP A 141 -9.40 6.80 -12.56
C ASP A 141 -8.92 5.46 -13.16
N GLU A 142 -8.19 5.50 -14.27
CA GLU A 142 -7.63 4.31 -14.93
C GLU A 142 -6.36 3.77 -14.25
N HIS A 143 -5.72 4.54 -13.37
CA HIS A 143 -4.46 4.14 -12.77
C HIS A 143 -4.62 3.00 -11.75
N GLN A 144 -3.66 2.05 -11.75
CA GLN A 144 -3.69 0.89 -10.86
C GLN A 144 -3.73 1.28 -9.37
N HIS A 145 -3.05 2.36 -8.96
CA HIS A 145 -3.10 2.81 -7.57
C HIS A 145 -4.47 3.40 -7.20
N THR A 146 -5.11 4.14 -8.10
CA THR A 146 -6.47 4.66 -7.89
C THR A 146 -7.47 3.53 -7.71
N LEU A 147 -7.42 2.51 -8.56
CA LEU A 147 -8.33 1.36 -8.48
C LEU A 147 -8.06 0.49 -7.24
N ASN A 148 -6.80 0.30 -6.84
CA ASN A 148 -6.47 -0.33 -5.56
C ASN A 148 -7.01 0.48 -4.36
N ALA A 149 -6.84 1.81 -4.37
CA ALA A 149 -7.33 2.68 -3.32
C ALA A 149 -8.87 2.68 -3.26
N ALA A 150 -9.54 2.64 -4.40
CA ALA A 150 -11.00 2.48 -4.48
C ALA A 150 -11.44 1.16 -3.85
N SER A 151 -10.78 0.04 -4.18
CA SER A 151 -11.07 -1.27 -3.58
C SER A 151 -10.87 -1.26 -2.06
N ASN A 152 -9.81 -0.61 -1.56
CA ASN A 152 -9.54 -0.51 -0.13
C ASN A 152 -10.58 0.36 0.59
N TYR A 153 -10.99 1.49 -0.02
CA TYR A 153 -12.03 2.36 0.53
C TYR A 153 -13.38 1.66 0.56
N ALA A 154 -13.77 0.99 -0.53
CA ALA A 154 -14.98 0.20 -0.60
C ALA A 154 -15.00 -0.92 0.45
N TRP A 155 -13.87 -1.61 0.67
CA TRP A 155 -13.75 -2.58 1.75
C TRP A 155 -14.03 -1.98 3.12
N GLY A 156 -13.45 -0.81 3.43
CA GLY A 156 -13.73 -0.11 4.69
C GLY A 156 -15.21 0.25 4.85
N LEU A 157 -15.90 0.61 3.76
CA LEU A 157 -17.34 0.87 3.77
C LEU A 157 -18.13 -0.42 4.08
N VAL A 158 -17.76 -1.55 3.47
CA VAL A 158 -18.40 -2.86 3.72
C VAL A 158 -18.23 -3.30 5.17
N GLN A 159 -17.04 -3.13 5.76
CA GLN A 159 -16.78 -3.48 7.16
C GLN A 159 -17.59 -2.63 8.15
N LEU A 160 -17.98 -1.41 7.76
CA LEU A 160 -18.82 -0.51 8.54
C LEU A 160 -20.30 -0.57 8.14
N GLU A 161 -20.70 -1.59 7.36
CA GLU A 161 -22.07 -1.80 6.89
C GLU A 161 -22.65 -0.64 6.06
N ARG A 162 -21.79 0.21 5.48
CA ARG A 162 -22.15 1.32 4.60
C ARG A 162 -22.30 0.84 3.15
N PHE A 163 -23.16 -0.16 2.95
CA PHE A 163 -23.25 -0.91 1.69
C PHE A 163 -23.63 -0.06 0.48
N GLU A 164 -24.55 0.90 0.63
CA GLU A 164 -24.96 1.78 -0.48
C GLU A 164 -23.80 2.60 -1.05
N GLU A 165 -22.92 3.10 -0.19
CA GLU A 165 -21.74 3.85 -0.62
C GLU A 165 -20.71 2.93 -1.29
N ALA A 166 -20.53 1.71 -0.76
CA ALA A 166 -19.66 0.71 -1.37
C ALA A 166 -20.15 0.33 -2.78
N LYS A 167 -21.46 0.06 -2.94
CA LYS A 167 -22.09 -0.22 -4.23
C LYS A 167 -21.92 0.92 -5.22
N ALA A 168 -22.16 2.16 -4.79
CA ALA A 168 -21.99 3.34 -5.64
C ALA A 168 -20.54 3.50 -6.12
N LEU A 169 -19.56 3.16 -5.28
CA LEU A 169 -18.15 3.19 -5.65
C LEU A 169 -17.78 2.05 -6.61
N PHE A 170 -18.27 0.82 -6.38
CA PHE A 170 -18.02 -0.32 -7.26
C PHE A 170 -18.64 -0.17 -8.64
N ARG A 171 -19.88 0.36 -8.73
CA ARG A 171 -20.52 0.71 -10.01
C ARG A 171 -19.67 1.61 -10.90
N LYS A 172 -18.92 2.53 -10.30
CA LYS A 172 -18.02 3.43 -11.04
C LYS A 172 -16.70 2.76 -11.42
N THR A 173 -16.14 1.94 -10.53
CA THR A 173 -14.73 1.53 -10.61
C THR A 173 -14.51 0.15 -11.23
N ILE A 174 -15.45 -0.79 -11.09
CA ILE A 174 -15.36 -2.14 -11.72
C ILE A 174 -15.35 -2.06 -13.25
N PRO A 175 -16.21 -1.27 -13.93
CA PRO A 175 -16.16 -1.16 -15.39
C PRO A 175 -14.82 -0.63 -15.90
N ILE A 176 -14.20 0.28 -15.14
CA ILE A 176 -12.87 0.83 -15.46
C ILE A 176 -11.81 -0.25 -15.26
N ALA A 177 -11.78 -0.93 -14.12
CA ALA A 177 -10.84 -2.02 -13.86
C ALA A 177 -10.93 -3.14 -14.91
N ARG A 178 -12.15 -3.51 -15.32
CA ARG A 178 -12.40 -4.46 -16.40
C ARG A 178 -11.82 -4.00 -17.74
N ARG A 179 -12.01 -2.73 -18.10
CA ARG A 179 -11.50 -2.17 -19.35
C ARG A 179 -9.98 -2.07 -19.37
N VAL A 180 -9.36 -1.64 -18.26
CA VAL A 180 -7.92 -1.39 -18.18
C VAL A 180 -7.12 -2.67 -17.97
N PHE A 181 -7.57 -3.56 -17.08
CA PHE A 181 -6.80 -4.75 -16.68
C PHE A 181 -7.40 -6.08 -17.16
N GLY A 182 -8.63 -6.07 -17.67
CA GLY A 182 -9.37 -7.26 -18.01
C GLY A 182 -10.13 -7.87 -16.83
N GLU A 183 -11.07 -8.75 -17.17
CA GLU A 183 -11.99 -9.40 -16.23
C GLU A 183 -11.28 -10.34 -15.24
N GLY A 184 -10.28 -11.08 -15.73
CA GLY A 184 -9.57 -12.11 -14.94
C GLY A 184 -8.43 -11.57 -14.09
N LYS A 185 -8.21 -10.25 -14.05
CA LYS A 185 -7.15 -9.69 -13.18
C LYS A 185 -7.58 -9.79 -11.73
N GLU A 186 -6.64 -10.20 -10.86
CA GLU A 186 -6.84 -10.32 -9.41
C GLU A 186 -7.54 -9.11 -8.80
N LEU A 187 -7.15 -7.88 -9.19
CA LEU A 187 -7.78 -6.66 -8.70
C LEU A 187 -9.26 -6.56 -9.11
N THR A 188 -9.58 -6.78 -10.38
CA THR A 188 -10.96 -6.76 -10.90
C THR A 188 -11.83 -7.80 -10.21
N LEU A 189 -11.31 -9.03 -10.06
CA LEU A 189 -11.99 -10.13 -9.37
C LEU A 189 -12.24 -9.80 -7.88
N ARG A 190 -11.25 -9.22 -7.20
CA ARG A 190 -11.40 -8.78 -5.80
C ARG A 190 -12.50 -7.74 -5.66
N MET A 191 -12.53 -6.73 -6.54
CA MET A 191 -13.56 -5.69 -6.49
C MET A 191 -14.96 -6.27 -6.71
N ARG A 192 -15.12 -7.20 -7.65
CA ARG A 192 -16.40 -7.89 -7.88
C ARG A 192 -16.82 -8.75 -6.69
N TRP A 193 -15.89 -9.48 -6.09
CA TRP A 193 -16.15 -10.26 -4.88
C TRP A 193 -16.64 -9.36 -3.73
N LEU A 194 -15.95 -8.24 -3.49
CA LEU A 194 -16.36 -7.26 -2.48
C LEU A 194 -17.71 -6.62 -2.79
N SER A 195 -18.00 -6.35 -4.06
CA SER A 195 -19.31 -5.85 -4.49
C SER A 195 -20.41 -6.87 -4.21
N ALA A 196 -20.17 -8.15 -4.53
CA ALA A 196 -21.11 -9.23 -4.25
C ALA A 196 -21.33 -9.42 -2.73
N GLU A 197 -20.27 -9.29 -1.92
CA GLU A 197 -20.40 -9.33 -0.46
C GLU A 197 -21.24 -8.16 0.07
N ALA A 198 -21.02 -6.95 -0.43
CA ALA A 198 -21.81 -5.78 -0.08
C ALA A 198 -23.29 -5.97 -0.43
N LEU A 199 -23.58 -6.61 -1.57
CA LEU A 199 -24.94 -6.92 -2.01
C LEU A 199 -25.60 -8.00 -1.16
N TYR A 200 -24.87 -9.07 -0.86
CA TYR A 200 -25.40 -10.16 -0.04
C TYR A 200 -25.74 -9.71 1.39
N LYS A 201 -24.94 -8.79 1.96
CA LYS A 201 -25.14 -8.27 3.31
C LYS A 201 -26.10 -7.08 3.40
N ALA A 202 -26.40 -6.41 2.30
CA ALA A 202 -27.34 -5.31 2.28
C ALA A 202 -28.79 -5.81 2.34
N ASP A 203 -29.54 -5.37 3.36
CA ASP A 203 -31.00 -5.55 3.37
C ASP A 203 -31.61 -4.80 2.18
N GLY A 204 -32.37 -5.52 1.34
CA GLY A 204 -33.07 -4.94 0.19
C GLY A 204 -32.30 -4.92 -1.13
N ALA A 205 -31.26 -5.74 -1.31
CA ALA A 205 -30.61 -5.91 -2.61
C ALA A 205 -31.63 -6.26 -3.71
N THR A 206 -31.63 -5.49 -4.80
CA THR A 206 -32.55 -5.67 -5.92
C THR A 206 -31.98 -6.63 -6.95
N LEU A 207 -32.86 -7.19 -7.78
CA LEU A 207 -32.47 -8.10 -8.86
C LEU A 207 -31.61 -7.40 -9.93
N ASP A 208 -31.74 -6.08 -10.07
CA ASP A 208 -30.90 -5.27 -10.95
C ASP A 208 -29.49 -5.09 -10.37
N ASP A 209 -29.36 -4.99 -9.05
CA ASP A 209 -28.04 -4.97 -8.40
C ASP A 209 -27.26 -6.28 -8.61
N LEU A 210 -27.96 -7.41 -8.83
CA LEU A 210 -27.35 -8.72 -9.10
C LEU A 210 -26.98 -8.95 -10.57
N ARG A 211 -27.47 -8.10 -11.48
CA ARG A 211 -27.24 -8.19 -12.93
C ARG A 211 -26.03 -7.37 -13.41
N GLU A 212 -25.65 -6.34 -12.66
CA GLU A 212 -24.45 -5.50 -12.88
C GLU A 212 -23.16 -6.19 -12.38
#